data_AF-A0A957RFW8-F1
#
_entry.id   AF-A0A957RFW8-F1
#
_cell.length_a   1.000
_cell.length_b   1.000
_cell.length_c   1.000
_cell.angle_alpha   90.00
_cell.angle_beta   90.00
_cell.angle_gamma   90.00
#
_symmetry.space_group_name_H-M   'P 1'
#
loop_
_entity.id
_entity.type
_entity.pdbx_description
1 polymer ?
#
loop_
_entity_poly.entity_id
_entity_poly.type
_entity_poly.pdbx_seq_one_letter_code
_entity_poly.pdbx_strand_id
1 'polypeptide(L)'
;MFGSGLLKGLGVTIKHIAETYIDDGKDSPSRYENSIDLGNGRKIIRQSMDQEGLLTIQYPEERRLLPERFRYIPMLIWDTEKNEDRCTACGICAKVCPPQCIWIVRDSDDAGKPITRPAEFYIDISVCMSCSFCAEFCPFDAIKMNHDFELAVYDRYPNLIYDKAELTVPVEYYATLWPVQYEQEETVRHQKEEEDKRKAEEKARKAAEKKAAAEADKSADKPKRSSEEIQALKERAAAAAKAKQSDGADAKKARLEELKRKAAERAKQRRENDE
;
A
#
# COMPACT_ATOMS: atom_id res chain seq x y z
N MET A 1 58.45 31.35 -22.28
CA MET A 1 57.55 30.94 -21.16
C MET A 1 56.66 29.72 -21.48
N PHE A 2 57.03 28.84 -22.43
CA PHE A 2 56.15 27.72 -22.86
C PHE A 2 56.80 26.32 -22.85
N GLY A 3 57.95 26.11 -22.18
CA GLY A 3 58.74 24.88 -22.37
C GLY A 3 58.46 23.75 -21.38
N SER A 4 58.59 24.01 -20.07
CA SER A 4 58.63 22.94 -19.06
C SER A 4 57.29 22.65 -18.38
N GLY A 5 56.43 23.65 -18.21
CA GLY A 5 55.11 23.47 -17.60
C GLY A 5 54.16 22.65 -18.47
N LEU A 6 54.19 22.86 -19.79
CA LEU A 6 53.35 22.14 -20.74
C LEU A 6 53.75 20.66 -20.82
N LEU A 7 55.05 20.36 -20.89
CA LEU A 7 55.56 18.99 -20.91
C LEU A 7 55.26 18.24 -19.60
N LYS A 8 55.36 18.92 -18.45
CA LYS A 8 54.95 18.34 -17.16
C LYS A 8 53.45 18.06 -17.13
N GLY A 9 52.61 18.99 -17.61
CA GLY A 9 51.16 18.78 -17.72
C GLY A 9 50.82 17.58 -18.61
N LEU A 10 51.39 17.54 -19.82
CA LEU A 10 51.19 16.43 -20.76
C LEU A 10 51.68 15.09 -20.20
N GLY A 11 52.83 15.09 -19.50
CA GLY A 11 53.37 13.90 -18.84
C GLY A 11 52.45 13.36 -17.74
N VAL A 12 51.82 14.25 -16.95
CA VAL A 12 50.81 13.84 -15.96
C VAL A 12 49.59 13.22 -16.66
N THR A 13 49.11 13.82 -17.74
CA THR A 13 47.98 13.29 -18.51
C THR A 13 48.29 11.91 -19.10
N ILE A 14 49.44 11.74 -19.76
CA ILE A 14 49.85 10.46 -20.34
C ILE A 14 50.01 9.39 -19.26
N LYS A 15 50.58 9.76 -18.10
CA LYS A 15 50.69 8.86 -16.95
C LYS A 15 49.30 8.38 -16.49
N HIS A 16 48.33 9.28 -16.32
CA HIS A 16 46.98 8.91 -15.89
C HIS A 16 46.26 8.05 -16.94
N ILE A 17 46.45 8.34 -18.23
CA ILE A 17 45.92 7.50 -19.33
C ILE A 17 46.53 6.10 -19.26
N ALA A 18 47.85 5.99 -19.14
CA ALA A 18 48.52 4.71 -19.06
C ALA A 18 48.13 3.92 -17.81
N GLU A 19 48.07 4.57 -16.65
CA GLU A 19 47.61 3.95 -15.40
C GLU A 19 46.18 3.44 -15.53
N THR A 20 45.26 4.24 -16.09
CA THR A 20 43.85 3.85 -16.29
C THR A 20 43.70 2.63 -17.21
N TYR A 21 44.40 2.60 -18.35
CA TYR A 21 44.34 1.48 -19.29
C TYR A 21 45.04 0.22 -18.77
N ILE A 22 46.08 0.39 -17.95
CA ILE A 22 46.78 -0.73 -17.29
C ILE A 22 45.91 -1.30 -16.16
N ASP A 23 45.19 -0.46 -15.43
CA ASP A 23 44.25 -0.84 -14.37
C ASP A 23 43.09 -1.66 -14.96
N ASP A 24 42.46 -1.15 -16.02
CA ASP A 24 41.36 -1.83 -16.75
C ASP A 24 41.81 -3.17 -17.37
N GLY A 25 43.11 -3.33 -17.62
CA GLY A 25 43.72 -4.58 -18.12
C GLY A 25 44.30 -5.50 -17.03
N LYS A 26 44.48 -5.02 -15.79
CA LYS A 26 45.05 -5.79 -14.67
C LYS A 26 43.99 -6.32 -13.71
N ASP A 27 42.86 -5.63 -13.60
CA ASP A 27 41.77 -6.07 -12.75
C ASP A 27 41.07 -7.27 -13.38
N SER A 28 41.41 -8.45 -12.85
CA SER A 28 40.60 -9.66 -12.87
C SER A 28 39.89 -9.72 -11.51
N PRO A 29 38.58 -9.44 -11.41
CA PRO A 29 37.64 -9.38 -12.52
C PRO A 29 37.60 -8.03 -13.24
N SER A 30 37.39 -8.08 -14.57
CA SER A 30 37.12 -6.90 -15.39
C SER A 30 35.96 -6.10 -14.77
N ARG A 31 35.95 -4.75 -14.91
CA ARG A 31 34.81 -3.93 -14.45
C ARG A 31 33.46 -4.39 -15.03
N TYR A 32 33.49 -5.16 -16.12
CA TYR A 32 32.32 -5.74 -16.80
C TYR A 32 32.04 -7.19 -16.41
N GLU A 33 32.93 -7.88 -15.70
CA GLU A 33 32.80 -9.31 -15.41
C GLU A 33 31.60 -9.62 -14.50
N ASN A 34 31.22 -8.65 -13.66
CA ASN A 34 30.00 -8.70 -12.84
C ASN A 34 28.88 -7.79 -13.37
N SER A 35 28.94 -7.36 -14.63
CA SER A 35 27.88 -6.55 -15.22
C SER A 35 26.65 -7.41 -15.56
N ILE A 36 25.45 -6.89 -15.28
CA ILE A 36 24.20 -7.55 -15.67
C ILE A 36 23.93 -7.16 -17.13
N ASP A 37 23.98 -8.14 -18.04
CA ASP A 37 23.67 -7.93 -19.45
C ASP A 37 22.15 -7.79 -19.64
N LEU A 38 21.71 -6.66 -20.18
CA LEU A 38 20.30 -6.38 -20.45
C LEU A 38 19.90 -6.74 -21.89
N GLY A 39 20.82 -7.27 -22.70
CA GLY A 39 20.64 -7.47 -24.13
C GLY A 39 20.82 -6.18 -24.95
N ASN A 40 20.86 -6.30 -26.29
CA ASN A 40 21.04 -5.18 -27.23
C ASN A 40 22.29 -4.32 -26.98
N GLY A 41 23.36 -4.93 -26.45
CA GLY A 41 24.61 -4.22 -26.13
C GLY A 41 24.56 -3.37 -24.87
N ARG A 42 23.45 -3.39 -24.11
CA ARG A 42 23.29 -2.64 -22.88
C ARG A 42 23.76 -3.45 -21.68
N LYS A 43 24.62 -2.86 -20.86
CA LYS A 43 25.14 -3.50 -19.65
C LYS A 43 24.92 -2.62 -18.43
N ILE A 44 24.55 -3.27 -17.33
CA ILE A 44 24.49 -2.63 -16.02
C ILE A 44 25.82 -2.87 -15.31
N ILE A 45 26.57 -1.80 -15.05
CA ILE A 45 27.85 -1.86 -14.34
C ILE A 45 27.62 -1.59 -12.85
N ARG A 46 28.21 -2.43 -12.00
CA ARG A 46 28.25 -2.20 -10.55
C ARG A 46 29.48 -1.35 -10.22
N GLN A 47 29.28 -0.08 -9.88
CA GLN A 47 30.36 0.79 -9.40
C GLN A 47 30.46 0.71 -7.88
N SER A 48 31.53 0.09 -7.39
CA SER A 48 31.80 0.00 -5.95
C SER A 48 32.55 1.25 -5.46
N MET A 49 32.49 1.51 -4.15
CA MET A 49 33.09 2.71 -3.55
C MET A 49 34.63 2.65 -3.52
N ASP A 50 35.19 1.46 -3.64
CA ASP A 50 36.60 1.10 -3.67
C ASP A 50 37.16 1.01 -5.10
N GLN A 51 36.35 1.32 -6.12
CA GLN A 51 36.79 1.26 -7.51
C GLN A 51 37.87 2.32 -7.81
N GLU A 52 39.05 1.86 -8.21
CA GLU A 52 40.14 2.68 -8.75
C GLU A 52 39.98 2.85 -10.28
N GLY A 53 40.67 3.83 -10.88
CA GLY A 53 40.59 4.09 -12.32
C GLY A 53 39.41 4.99 -12.76
N LEU A 54 38.75 4.65 -13.87
CA LEU A 54 37.80 5.54 -14.56
C LEU A 54 36.38 5.49 -13.93
N LEU A 55 36.01 6.52 -13.16
CA LEU A 55 34.68 6.60 -12.51
C LEU A 55 33.50 6.88 -13.47
N THR A 56 33.76 7.38 -14.68
CA THR A 56 32.71 7.72 -15.65
C THR A 56 32.18 6.48 -16.36
N ILE A 57 30.87 6.44 -16.60
CA ILE A 57 30.21 5.43 -17.46
C ILE A 57 29.87 6.04 -18.82
N GLN A 58 29.89 5.24 -19.88
CA GLN A 58 29.47 5.70 -21.21
C GLN A 58 27.98 5.52 -21.42
N TYR A 59 27.19 6.50 -20.98
CA TYR A 59 25.75 6.57 -21.29
C TYR A 59 25.55 7.00 -22.75
N PRO A 60 24.63 6.40 -23.54
CA PRO A 60 23.53 5.49 -23.14
C PRO A 60 23.83 3.98 -23.19
N GLU A 61 24.97 3.56 -23.72
CA GLU A 61 25.33 2.14 -23.91
C GLU A 61 25.50 1.41 -22.57
N GLU A 62 26.11 2.09 -21.60
CA GLU A 62 26.31 1.62 -20.24
C GLU A 62 25.39 2.35 -19.27
N ARG A 63 24.76 1.60 -18.36
CA ARG A 63 23.88 2.15 -17.33
C ARG A 63 24.29 1.67 -15.94
N ARG A 64 23.90 2.43 -14.91
CA ARG A 64 24.06 2.00 -13.52
C ARG A 64 22.91 1.08 -13.13
N LEU A 65 23.19 0.16 -12.20
CA LEU A 65 22.14 -0.61 -11.55
C LEU A 65 21.34 0.35 -10.68
N LEU A 66 20.04 0.45 -10.93
CA LEU A 66 19.16 1.14 -10.01
C LEU A 66 18.98 0.24 -8.77
N PRO A 67 19.06 0.80 -7.56
CA PRO A 67 18.72 0.03 -6.37
C PRO A 67 17.23 -0.35 -6.43
N GLU A 68 16.87 -1.48 -5.84
CA GLU A 68 15.48 -1.95 -5.76
C GLU A 68 14.51 -0.86 -5.28
N ARG A 69 14.89 -0.12 -4.24
CA ARG A 69 14.09 0.98 -3.66
C ARG A 69 14.21 2.31 -4.42
N PHE A 70 14.65 2.29 -5.67
CA PHE A 70 14.64 3.49 -6.51
C PHE A 70 13.20 3.93 -6.79
N ARG A 71 12.99 5.24 -6.83
CA ARG A 71 11.66 5.84 -6.86
C ARG A 71 11.66 7.02 -7.83
N TYR A 72 10.89 6.92 -8.91
CA TYR A 72 10.70 8.03 -9.83
C TYR A 72 9.22 8.28 -10.13
N ILE A 73 8.63 7.59 -11.11
CA ILE A 73 7.19 7.72 -11.40
C ILE A 73 6.38 6.61 -10.73
N PRO A 74 5.14 6.88 -10.30
CA PRO A 74 4.25 5.82 -9.84
C PRO A 74 3.79 4.93 -11.01
N MET A 75 3.49 3.67 -10.71
CA MET A 75 2.84 2.71 -11.61
C MET A 75 1.66 2.06 -10.90
N LEU A 76 0.62 1.71 -11.65
CA LEU A 76 -0.56 0.99 -11.19
C LEU A 76 -0.41 -0.49 -11.47
N ILE A 77 -0.72 -1.33 -10.48
CA ILE A 77 -0.56 -2.78 -10.61
C ILE A 77 -1.85 -3.41 -11.12
N TRP A 78 -1.73 -4.12 -12.24
CA TRP A 78 -2.73 -5.04 -12.76
C TRP A 78 -2.49 -6.44 -12.20
N ASP A 79 -3.53 -7.03 -11.63
CA ASP A 79 -3.47 -8.41 -11.14
C ASP A 79 -3.74 -9.37 -12.31
N THR A 80 -2.72 -10.08 -12.74
CA THR A 80 -2.79 -11.01 -13.87
C THR A 80 -3.56 -12.28 -13.54
N GLU A 81 -3.58 -12.72 -12.28
CA GLU A 81 -4.32 -13.91 -11.85
C GLU A 81 -5.83 -13.66 -11.81
N LYS A 82 -6.22 -12.50 -11.26
CA LYS A 82 -7.64 -12.11 -11.14
C LYS A 82 -8.16 -11.34 -12.35
N ASN A 83 -7.26 -10.92 -13.24
CA ASN A 83 -7.56 -10.10 -14.41
C ASN A 83 -8.34 -8.82 -14.06
N GLU A 84 -7.90 -8.12 -13.02
CA GLU A 84 -8.50 -6.89 -12.52
C GLU A 84 -7.46 -5.88 -12.03
N ASP A 85 -7.83 -4.60 -11.97
CA ASP A 85 -7.02 -3.57 -11.33
C ASP A 85 -6.94 -3.84 -9.82
N ARG A 86 -5.74 -3.79 -9.23
CA ARG A 86 -5.62 -3.79 -7.75
C ARG A 86 -6.19 -2.51 -7.12
N CYS A 87 -6.32 -1.43 -7.90
CA CYS A 87 -6.80 -0.14 -7.43
C CYS A 87 -8.32 -0.18 -7.22
N THR A 88 -8.77 0.21 -6.03
CA THR A 88 -10.20 0.27 -5.67
C THR A 88 -10.80 1.67 -5.76
N ALA A 89 -10.04 2.64 -6.31
CA ALA A 89 -10.42 4.06 -6.35
C ALA A 89 -10.80 4.66 -4.98
N CYS A 90 -10.07 4.29 -3.92
CA CYS A 90 -10.33 4.78 -2.55
C CYS A 90 -9.94 6.25 -2.31
N GLY A 91 -9.10 6.85 -3.17
CA GLY A 91 -8.71 8.26 -3.10
C GLY A 91 -7.65 8.61 -2.05
N ILE A 92 -7.15 7.65 -1.26
CA ILE A 92 -6.15 7.91 -0.22
C ILE A 92 -4.84 8.46 -0.81
N CYS A 93 -4.39 7.89 -1.94
CA CYS A 93 -3.17 8.33 -2.62
C CYS A 93 -3.27 9.79 -3.10
N ALA A 94 -4.42 10.21 -3.63
CA ALA A 94 -4.65 11.60 -4.02
C ALA A 94 -4.69 12.54 -2.80
N LYS A 95 -5.28 12.10 -1.69
CA LYS A 95 -5.35 12.89 -0.45
C LYS A 95 -4.00 13.09 0.23
N VAL A 96 -3.13 12.08 0.21
CA VAL A 96 -1.80 12.14 0.86
C VAL A 96 -0.74 12.81 -0.03
N CYS A 97 -1.00 12.94 -1.34
CA CYS A 97 -0.09 13.54 -2.30
C CYS A 97 0.21 15.01 -1.91
N PRO A 98 1.45 15.36 -1.52
CA PRO A 98 1.78 16.72 -1.11
C PRO A 98 1.51 17.78 -2.20
N PRO A 99 1.88 17.56 -3.48
CA PRO A 99 1.57 18.50 -4.54
C PRO A 99 0.16 18.33 -5.13
N GLN A 100 -0.64 17.36 -4.66
CA GLN A 100 -1.99 17.08 -5.16
C GLN A 100 -2.06 16.85 -6.68
N CYS A 101 -1.13 16.07 -7.23
CA CYS A 101 -1.00 15.84 -8.67
C CYS A 101 -1.74 14.59 -9.19
N ILE A 102 -2.61 13.97 -8.39
CA ILE A 102 -3.31 12.72 -8.73
C ILE A 102 -4.82 12.97 -8.84
N TRP A 103 -5.41 12.61 -9.98
CA TRP A 103 -6.85 12.67 -10.22
C TRP A 103 -7.42 11.26 -10.39
N ILE A 104 -8.55 10.99 -9.74
CA ILE A 104 -9.18 9.66 -9.73
C ILE A 104 -10.67 9.82 -9.91
N VAL A 105 -11.22 9.15 -10.92
CA VAL A 105 -12.66 9.01 -11.13
C VAL A 105 -13.04 7.56 -10.87
N ARG A 106 -13.97 7.36 -9.94
CA ARG A 106 -14.44 6.03 -9.59
C ARG A 106 -15.49 5.55 -10.59
N ASP A 107 -15.39 4.28 -10.97
CA ASP A 107 -16.33 3.68 -11.90
C ASP A 107 -17.72 3.44 -11.28
N SER A 108 -18.75 3.41 -12.12
CA SER A 108 -20.14 3.21 -11.73
C SER A 108 -20.81 2.19 -12.63
N ASP A 109 -21.65 1.34 -12.04
CA ASP A 109 -22.46 0.35 -12.74
C ASP A 109 -23.60 1.02 -13.54
N ASP A 110 -24.28 0.28 -14.41
CA ASP A 110 -25.41 0.77 -15.22
C ASP A 110 -26.56 1.35 -14.36
N ALA A 111 -26.66 0.87 -13.11
CA ALA A 111 -27.60 1.36 -12.10
C ALA A 111 -27.07 2.57 -11.30
N GLY A 112 -25.92 3.13 -11.65
CA GLY A 112 -25.26 4.25 -10.96
C GLY A 112 -24.59 3.86 -9.63
N LYS A 113 -24.40 2.57 -9.37
CA LYS A 113 -23.81 2.08 -8.12
C LYS A 113 -22.28 2.07 -8.22
N PRO A 114 -21.54 2.61 -7.23
CA PRO A 114 -20.10 2.77 -7.36
C PRO A 114 -19.35 1.43 -7.30
N ILE A 115 -18.61 1.11 -8.36
CA ILE A 115 -17.80 -0.11 -8.48
C ILE A 115 -16.43 0.13 -7.83
N THR A 116 -15.83 -0.90 -7.27
CA THR A 116 -14.50 -0.85 -6.61
C THR A 116 -13.35 -0.88 -7.62
N ARG A 117 -13.38 -0.02 -8.63
CA ARG A 117 -12.31 0.16 -9.62
C ARG A 117 -12.28 1.61 -10.13
N PRO A 118 -11.12 2.13 -10.59
CA PRO A 118 -11.04 3.44 -11.22
C PRO A 118 -11.53 3.36 -12.67
N ALA A 119 -12.44 4.25 -13.04
CA ALA A 119 -12.78 4.51 -14.44
C ALA A 119 -11.66 5.30 -15.10
N GLU A 120 -11.21 6.37 -14.43
CA GLU A 120 -10.10 7.21 -14.88
C GLU A 120 -9.11 7.41 -13.74
N PHE A 121 -7.83 7.45 -14.09
CA PHE A 121 -6.74 7.72 -13.17
C PHE A 121 -5.70 8.54 -13.91
N TYR A 122 -5.36 9.71 -13.39
CA TYR A 122 -4.34 10.57 -13.99
C TYR A 122 -3.30 10.98 -12.97
N ILE A 123 -2.05 11.07 -13.39
CA ILE A 123 -0.97 11.67 -12.63
C ILE A 123 -0.28 12.71 -13.48
N ASP A 124 -0.22 13.95 -12.99
CA ASP A 124 0.65 14.97 -13.58
C ASP A 124 2.09 14.75 -13.08
N ILE A 125 2.90 14.14 -13.93
CA ILE A 125 4.30 13.78 -13.64
C ILE A 125 5.19 15.02 -13.58
N SER A 126 4.81 16.11 -14.26
CA SER A 126 5.55 17.37 -14.20
C SER A 126 5.46 18.07 -12.83
N VAL A 127 4.44 17.73 -12.04
CA VAL A 127 4.23 18.29 -10.68
C VAL A 127 4.59 17.26 -9.60
N CYS A 128 4.57 15.96 -9.93
CA CYS A 128 4.98 14.89 -9.03
C CYS A 128 6.42 15.12 -8.53
N MET A 129 6.60 15.06 -7.21
CA MET A 129 7.92 15.18 -6.57
C MET A 129 8.55 13.83 -6.20
N SER A 130 8.01 12.72 -6.73
CA SER A 130 8.54 11.35 -6.55
C SER A 130 8.74 10.91 -5.09
N CYS A 131 7.92 11.42 -4.17
CA CYS A 131 8.08 11.16 -2.72
C CYS A 131 7.60 9.78 -2.25
N SER A 132 6.91 9.00 -3.09
CA SER A 132 6.39 7.65 -2.78
C SER A 132 5.33 7.56 -1.66
N PHE A 133 4.76 8.68 -1.20
CA PHE A 133 3.65 8.64 -0.24
C PHE A 133 2.42 7.94 -0.80
N CYS A 134 2.16 8.08 -2.11
CA CYS A 134 1.05 7.36 -2.73
C CYS A 134 1.20 5.84 -2.63
N ALA A 135 2.41 5.32 -2.76
CA ALA A 135 2.71 3.88 -2.67
C ALA A 135 2.66 3.37 -1.22
N GLU A 136 3.24 4.12 -0.27
CA GLU A 136 3.29 3.72 1.15
C GLU A 136 1.92 3.74 1.83
N PHE A 137 1.05 4.68 1.44
CA PHE A 137 -0.29 4.81 2.03
C PHE A 137 -1.36 4.01 1.29
N CYS A 138 -1.01 3.29 0.23
CA CYS A 138 -1.97 2.46 -0.49
C CYS A 138 -2.30 1.20 0.34
N PRO A 139 -3.54 1.02 0.84
CA PRO A 139 -3.86 -0.15 1.66
C PRO A 139 -4.02 -1.43 0.85
N PHE A 140 -4.04 -1.34 -0.49
CA PHE A 140 -4.24 -2.46 -1.40
C PHE A 140 -2.97 -2.81 -2.20
N ASP A 141 -1.86 -2.08 -1.99
CA ASP A 141 -0.64 -2.14 -2.82
C ASP A 141 -0.91 -1.98 -4.34
N ALA A 142 -1.89 -1.14 -4.67
CA ALA A 142 -2.32 -0.93 -6.04
C ALA A 142 -1.43 0.04 -6.83
N ILE A 143 -0.71 0.92 -6.12
CA ILE A 143 0.21 1.89 -6.71
C ILE A 143 1.59 1.66 -6.10
N LYS A 144 2.60 1.52 -6.96
CA LYS A 144 4.01 1.29 -6.59
C LYS A 144 4.90 2.29 -7.33
N MET A 145 6.18 2.36 -6.99
CA MET A 145 7.12 3.24 -7.67
C MET A 145 7.88 2.47 -8.74
N ASN A 146 7.89 3.02 -9.95
CA ASN A 146 8.60 2.49 -11.10
C ASN A 146 10.05 3.00 -11.14
N HIS A 147 10.88 2.32 -11.94
CA HIS A 147 12.28 2.62 -12.19
C HIS A 147 12.52 3.44 -13.46
N ASP A 148 11.47 3.74 -14.23
CA ASP A 148 11.59 4.57 -15.42
C ASP A 148 11.91 6.02 -15.07
N PHE A 149 13.09 6.51 -15.46
CA PHE A 149 13.55 7.88 -15.21
C PHE A 149 13.84 8.69 -16.49
N GLU A 150 13.87 8.03 -17.65
CA GLU A 150 14.21 8.63 -18.94
C GLU A 150 12.97 9.23 -19.64
N LEU A 151 12.26 10.14 -18.97
CA LEU A 151 10.94 10.64 -19.39
C LEU A 151 10.99 12.04 -20.03
N ALA A 152 12.15 12.44 -20.55
CA ALA A 152 12.33 13.77 -21.11
C ALA A 152 11.51 13.94 -22.40
N VAL A 153 10.64 14.96 -22.42
CA VAL A 153 9.78 15.31 -23.55
C VAL A 153 9.81 16.82 -23.79
N TYR A 154 9.53 17.26 -25.03
CA TYR A 154 9.57 18.67 -25.42
C TYR A 154 8.36 19.46 -24.91
N ASP A 155 7.17 18.86 -24.99
CA ASP A 155 5.91 19.49 -24.60
C ASP A 155 5.35 18.83 -23.34
N ARG A 156 4.91 19.64 -22.38
CA ARG A 156 4.30 19.18 -21.13
C ARG A 156 2.94 18.50 -21.36
N TYR A 157 2.08 19.13 -22.15
CA TYR A 157 0.73 18.62 -22.43
C TYR A 157 0.68 18.10 -23.86
N PRO A 158 0.21 16.86 -24.10
CA PRO A 158 -0.30 15.88 -23.14
C PRO A 158 0.77 14.99 -22.47
N ASN A 159 2.04 15.05 -22.93
CA ASN A 159 3.02 14.00 -22.70
C ASN A 159 3.50 13.77 -21.25
N LEU A 160 3.24 14.68 -20.31
CA LEU A 160 3.59 14.53 -18.89
C LEU A 160 2.38 14.33 -17.98
N ILE A 161 1.19 14.16 -18.55
CA ILE A 161 -0.01 13.72 -17.82
C ILE A 161 -0.27 12.29 -18.21
N TYR A 162 0.04 11.38 -17.28
CA TYR A 162 -0.09 9.97 -17.56
C TYR A 162 -1.49 9.52 -17.21
N ASP A 163 -2.11 8.80 -18.13
CA ASP A 163 -3.41 8.19 -17.91
C ASP A 163 -3.30 6.82 -17.23
N LYS A 164 -4.45 6.20 -16.98
CA LYS A 164 -4.51 4.87 -16.35
C LYS A 164 -3.78 3.83 -17.20
N ALA A 165 -3.92 3.87 -18.52
CA ALA A 165 -3.36 2.88 -19.42
C ALA A 165 -1.83 2.94 -19.44
N GLU A 166 -1.26 4.15 -19.45
CA GLU A 166 0.19 4.39 -19.39
C GLU A 166 0.80 4.00 -18.05
N LEU A 167 0.05 4.15 -16.95
CA LEU A 167 0.51 3.80 -15.61
C LEU A 167 0.38 2.30 -15.31
N THR A 168 -0.50 1.58 -16.01
CA THR A 168 -0.85 0.20 -15.66
C THR A 168 0.22 -0.77 -16.15
N VAL A 169 0.77 -1.53 -15.20
CA VAL A 169 1.76 -2.57 -15.44
C VAL A 169 1.33 -3.89 -14.80
N PRO A 170 1.71 -5.05 -15.37
CA PRO A 170 1.40 -6.34 -14.78
C PRO A 170 2.20 -6.58 -13.50
N VAL A 171 1.68 -7.41 -12.59
CA VAL A 171 2.34 -7.72 -11.30
C VAL A 171 3.75 -8.31 -11.47
N GLU A 172 3.99 -9.08 -12.54
CA GLU A 172 5.29 -9.69 -12.84
C GLU A 172 6.36 -8.65 -13.15
N TYR A 173 5.96 -7.51 -13.74
CA TYR A 173 6.86 -6.38 -13.97
C TYR A 173 7.35 -5.80 -12.63
N TYR A 174 6.43 -5.63 -11.67
CA TYR A 174 6.79 -5.20 -10.33
C TYR A 174 7.71 -6.22 -9.62
N ALA A 175 7.41 -7.52 -9.73
CA ALA A 175 8.24 -8.59 -9.16
C ALA A 175 9.67 -8.59 -9.72
N THR A 176 9.83 -8.19 -10.99
CA THR A 176 11.16 -8.09 -11.64
C THR A 176 11.96 -6.91 -11.09
N LEU A 177 11.31 -5.75 -10.88
CA LEU A 177 11.97 -4.55 -10.38
C LEU A 177 12.24 -4.61 -8.86
N TRP A 178 11.34 -5.23 -8.09
CA TRP A 178 11.35 -5.27 -6.62
C TRP A 178 11.25 -6.70 -6.07
N PRO A 179 12.24 -7.57 -6.35
CA PRO A 179 12.14 -9.00 -6.03
C PRO A 179 12.09 -9.29 -4.52
N VAL A 180 12.90 -8.61 -3.71
CA VAL A 180 12.97 -8.86 -2.26
C VAL A 180 11.71 -8.33 -1.58
N GLN A 181 11.27 -7.14 -1.98
CA GLN A 181 10.05 -6.58 -1.41
C GLN A 181 8.80 -7.33 -1.87
N TYR A 182 8.74 -7.76 -3.13
CA TYR A 182 7.63 -8.58 -3.63
C TYR A 182 7.50 -9.88 -2.84
N GLU A 183 8.60 -10.59 -2.59
CA GLU A 183 8.59 -11.82 -1.79
C GLU A 183 8.09 -11.58 -0.36
N GLN A 184 8.50 -10.47 0.26
CA GLN A 184 8.01 -10.06 1.59
C GLN A 184 6.51 -9.74 1.57
N GLU A 185 6.03 -9.05 0.54
CA GLU A 185 4.61 -8.70 0.39
C GLU A 185 3.75 -9.96 0.15
N GLU A 186 4.20 -10.89 -0.68
CA GLU A 186 3.51 -12.15 -0.98
C GLU A 186 3.46 -13.08 0.24
N THR A 187 4.56 -13.21 0.99
CA THR A 187 4.54 -14.00 2.25
C THR A 187 3.55 -13.43 3.26
N VAL A 188 3.47 -12.10 3.41
CA VAL A 188 2.47 -11.45 4.26
C VAL A 188 1.06 -11.67 3.75
N ARG A 189 0.84 -11.66 2.43
CA ARG A 189 -0.46 -11.93 1.81
C ARG A 189 -0.91 -13.37 2.07
N HIS A 190 -0.06 -14.35 1.81
CA HIS A 190 -0.34 -15.75 2.08
C HIS A 190 -0.67 -16.01 3.56
N GLN A 191 0.10 -15.42 4.49
CA GLN A 191 -0.18 -15.53 5.92
C GLN A 191 -1.55 -14.97 6.30
N LYS A 192 -1.93 -13.81 5.74
CA LYS A 192 -3.25 -13.21 5.97
C LYS A 192 -4.37 -14.09 5.40
N GLU A 193 -4.21 -14.63 4.19
CA GLU A 193 -5.19 -15.52 3.58
C GLU A 193 -5.38 -16.83 4.35
N GLU A 194 -4.29 -17.44 4.84
CA GLU A 194 -4.35 -18.63 5.70
C GLU A 194 -5.02 -18.33 7.04
N GLU A 195 -4.71 -17.18 7.64
CA GLU A 195 -5.35 -16.74 8.88
C GLU A 195 -6.87 -16.51 8.68
N ASP A 196 -7.25 -15.86 7.58
CA ASP A 196 -8.65 -15.61 7.25
C ASP A 196 -9.41 -16.91 6.94
N LYS A 197 -8.78 -17.87 6.24
CA LYS A 197 -9.33 -19.22 6.05
C LYS A 197 -9.54 -19.93 7.39
N ARG A 198 -8.55 -19.92 8.27
CA ARG A 198 -8.65 -20.53 9.61
C ARG A 198 -9.76 -19.89 10.45
N LYS A 199 -9.89 -18.56 10.43
CA LYS A 199 -10.97 -17.82 11.10
C LYS A 199 -12.34 -18.18 10.51
N ALA A 200 -12.43 -18.31 9.18
CA ALA A 200 -13.66 -18.70 8.50
C ALA A 200 -14.08 -20.13 8.86
N GLU A 201 -13.14 -21.09 8.88
CA GLU A 201 -13.36 -22.47 9.31
C GLU A 201 -13.77 -22.56 10.77
N GLU A 202 -13.11 -21.83 11.67
CA GLU A 202 -13.48 -21.79 13.08
C GLU A 202 -14.88 -21.19 13.27
N LYS A 203 -15.21 -20.12 12.53
CA LYS A 203 -16.55 -19.52 12.54
C LYS A 203 -17.59 -20.49 11.98
N ALA A 204 -17.26 -21.25 10.94
CA ALA A 204 -18.11 -22.28 10.36
C ALA A 204 -18.34 -23.44 11.34
N ARG A 205 -17.28 -23.93 12.00
CA ARG A 205 -17.37 -24.98 13.04
C ARG A 205 -18.24 -24.54 14.21
N LYS A 206 -18.00 -23.34 14.76
CA LYS A 206 -18.83 -22.77 15.84
C LYS A 206 -20.29 -22.57 15.41
N ALA A 207 -20.52 -22.20 14.15
CA ALA A 207 -21.88 -22.09 13.60
C ALA A 207 -22.55 -23.47 13.46
N ALA A 208 -21.81 -24.50 13.05
CA ALA A 208 -22.28 -25.88 12.95
C ALA A 208 -22.57 -26.47 14.34
N GLU A 209 -21.70 -26.27 15.32
CA GLU A 209 -21.90 -26.69 16.72
C GLU A 209 -23.12 -26.00 17.35
N LYS A 210 -23.32 -24.69 17.10
CA LYS A 210 -24.53 -23.98 17.54
C LYS A 210 -25.79 -24.50 16.86
N LYS A 211 -25.73 -24.84 15.57
CA LYS A 211 -26.86 -25.45 14.84
C LYS A 211 -27.16 -26.85 15.39
N ALA A 212 -26.15 -27.68 15.61
CA ALA A 212 -26.30 -29.02 16.20
C ALA A 212 -26.85 -28.96 17.63
N ALA A 213 -26.41 -28.01 18.46
CA ALA A 213 -26.96 -27.78 19.80
C ALA A 213 -28.42 -27.29 19.76
N ALA A 214 -28.78 -26.46 18.78
CA ALA A 214 -30.15 -26.00 18.58
C ALA A 214 -31.08 -27.09 18.00
N GLU A 215 -30.55 -28.06 17.27
CA GLU A 215 -31.30 -29.25 16.82
C GLU A 215 -31.43 -30.29 17.94
N ALA A 216 -30.40 -30.49 18.76
CA ALA A 216 -30.45 -31.38 19.93
C ALA A 216 -31.46 -30.89 20.99
N ASP A 217 -31.57 -29.57 21.22
CA ASP A 217 -32.58 -28.97 22.12
C ASP A 217 -34.02 -29.09 21.57
N LYS A 218 -34.18 -29.29 20.24
CA LYS A 218 -35.49 -29.57 19.62
C LYS A 218 -35.89 -31.04 19.65
N SER A 219 -34.93 -31.96 19.80
CA SER A 219 -35.19 -33.41 19.87
C SER A 219 -35.34 -33.96 21.29
N ALA A 220 -35.07 -33.16 22.33
CA ALA A 220 -35.31 -33.56 23.71
C ALA A 220 -36.80 -33.33 24.08
N ASP A 221 -37.57 -34.42 24.21
CA ASP A 221 -38.96 -34.39 24.67
C ASP A 221 -39.03 -33.82 26.10
N LYS A 222 -39.39 -32.54 26.21
CA LYS A 222 -39.59 -31.86 27.48
C LYS A 222 -41.02 -32.20 27.94
N PRO A 223 -41.25 -32.73 29.16
CA PRO A 223 -42.58 -33.10 29.60
C PRO A 223 -43.51 -31.88 29.51
N LYS A 224 -44.57 -31.99 28.71
CA LYS A 224 -45.55 -30.92 28.51
C LYS A 224 -46.18 -30.57 29.86
N ARG A 225 -45.79 -29.43 30.44
CA ARG A 225 -46.48 -28.83 31.60
C ARG A 225 -47.91 -28.45 31.19
N SER A 226 -48.86 -28.66 32.09
CA SER A 226 -50.28 -28.42 31.82
C SER A 226 -50.53 -26.93 31.49
N SER A 227 -51.59 -26.64 30.74
CA SER A 227 -51.95 -25.27 30.33
C SER A 227 -52.11 -24.32 31.53
N GLU A 228 -52.53 -24.85 32.67
CA GLU A 228 -52.70 -24.12 33.93
C GLU A 228 -51.35 -23.72 34.55
N GLU A 229 -50.33 -24.58 34.50
CA GLU A 229 -48.98 -24.23 34.98
C GLU A 229 -48.31 -23.17 34.10
N ILE A 230 -48.56 -23.19 32.79
CA ILE A 230 -48.06 -22.19 31.84
C ILE A 230 -48.72 -20.84 32.09
N GLN A 231 -50.02 -20.82 32.41
CA GLN A 231 -50.75 -19.61 32.76
C GLN A 231 -50.24 -19.02 34.08
N ALA A 232 -50.05 -19.84 35.11
CA ALA A 232 -49.51 -19.42 36.40
C ALA A 232 -48.06 -18.88 36.31
N LEU A 233 -47.22 -19.46 35.43
CA LEU A 233 -45.87 -18.97 35.16
C LEU A 233 -45.88 -17.63 34.40
N LYS A 234 -46.80 -17.45 33.44
CA LYS A 234 -46.98 -16.18 32.72
C LYS A 234 -47.50 -15.08 33.64
N GLU A 235 -48.42 -15.39 34.55
CA GLU A 235 -48.93 -14.44 35.54
C GLU A 235 -47.86 -14.06 36.58
N ARG A 236 -47.06 -15.03 37.05
CA ARG A 236 -45.88 -14.74 37.89
C ARG A 236 -44.83 -13.90 37.16
N ALA A 237 -44.57 -14.17 35.87
CA ALA A 237 -43.64 -13.38 35.08
C ALA A 237 -44.17 -11.96 34.80
N ALA A 238 -45.48 -11.81 34.57
CA ALA A 238 -46.12 -10.51 34.40
C ALA A 238 -46.14 -9.69 35.71
N ALA A 239 -46.33 -10.35 36.86
CA ALA A 239 -46.21 -9.72 38.17
C ALA A 239 -44.76 -9.29 38.47
N ALA A 240 -43.77 -10.13 38.14
CA ALA A 240 -42.35 -9.80 38.28
C ALA A 240 -41.88 -8.71 37.31
N ALA A 241 -42.45 -8.62 36.12
CA ALA A 241 -42.18 -7.56 35.15
C ALA A 241 -42.79 -6.22 35.59
N LYS A 242 -44.00 -6.23 36.18
CA LYS A 242 -44.63 -5.03 36.76
C LYS A 242 -43.87 -4.52 37.98
N ALA A 243 -43.39 -5.41 38.85
CA ALA A 243 -42.54 -5.05 40.00
C ALA A 243 -41.17 -4.47 39.58
N LYS A 244 -40.59 -4.90 38.44
CA LYS A 244 -39.34 -4.32 37.91
C LYS A 244 -39.53 -2.99 37.19
N GLN A 245 -40.76 -2.62 36.81
CA GLN A 245 -41.05 -1.38 36.10
C GLN A 245 -41.24 -0.18 37.03
N SER A 246 -41.68 -0.37 38.28
CA SER A 246 -41.84 0.72 39.25
C SER A 246 -40.52 1.19 39.87
N ASP A 247 -39.56 0.29 40.08
CA ASP A 247 -38.36 0.62 40.88
C ASP A 247 -37.17 1.11 40.02
N GLY A 248 -37.23 0.93 38.69
CA GLY A 248 -36.10 1.20 37.79
C GLY A 248 -36.25 2.44 36.89
N ALA A 249 -37.47 2.94 36.66
CA ALA A 249 -37.72 4.04 35.73
C ALA A 249 -37.35 5.40 36.34
N ASP A 250 -37.72 5.64 37.60
CA ASP A 250 -37.44 6.90 38.30
C ASP A 250 -35.95 7.05 38.63
N ALA A 251 -35.29 5.95 39.01
CA ALA A 251 -33.84 5.93 39.26
C ALA A 251 -33.00 6.21 37.99
N LYS A 252 -33.45 5.70 36.83
CA LYS A 252 -32.78 5.98 35.54
C LYS A 252 -32.98 7.43 35.08
N LYS A 253 -34.17 8.01 35.32
CA LYS A 253 -34.46 9.40 34.97
C LYS A 253 -33.65 10.38 35.82
N ALA A 254 -33.54 10.14 37.12
CA ALA A 254 -32.71 10.95 38.02
C ALA A 254 -31.21 10.90 37.64
N ARG A 255 -30.69 9.72 37.32
CA ARG A 255 -29.28 9.56 36.89
C ARG A 255 -28.98 10.24 35.54
N LEU A 256 -29.95 10.28 34.63
CA LEU A 256 -29.80 10.98 33.35
C LEU A 256 -29.75 12.50 33.53
N GLU A 257 -30.55 13.08 34.43
CA GLU A 257 -30.49 14.51 34.73
C GLU A 257 -29.18 14.90 35.43
N GLU A 258 -28.69 14.09 36.37
CA GLU A 258 -27.41 14.34 37.02
C GLU A 258 -26.24 14.34 36.03
N LEU A 259 -26.23 13.39 35.07
CA LEU A 259 -25.23 13.33 34.01
C LEU A 259 -25.28 14.55 33.10
N LYS A 260 -26.48 15.04 32.74
CA LYS A 260 -26.65 16.26 31.95
C LYS A 260 -26.12 17.49 32.68
N ARG A 261 -26.35 17.60 33.99
CA ARG A 261 -25.84 18.71 34.82
C ARG A 261 -24.31 18.71 34.88
N LYS A 262 -23.69 17.55 35.15
CA LYS A 262 -22.23 17.39 35.17
C LYS A 262 -21.59 17.68 33.81
N ALA A 263 -22.25 17.32 32.71
CA ALA A 263 -21.79 17.64 31.37
C ALA A 263 -21.82 19.15 31.08
N ALA A 264 -22.88 19.85 31.53
CA ALA A 264 -22.98 21.29 31.40
C ALA A 264 -21.93 22.05 32.22
N GLU A 265 -21.65 21.63 33.46
CA GLU A 265 -20.59 22.20 34.30
C GLU A 265 -19.20 22.01 33.67
N ARG A 266 -18.90 20.80 33.16
CA ARG A 266 -17.64 20.54 32.45
C ARG A 266 -17.50 21.35 31.16
N ALA A 267 -18.59 21.57 30.44
CA ALA A 267 -18.57 22.41 29.24
C ALA A 267 -18.31 23.89 29.59
N LYS A 268 -18.82 24.37 30.73
CA LYS A 268 -18.57 25.72 31.22
C LYS A 268 -17.12 25.91 31.70
N GLN A 269 -16.59 24.97 32.48
CA GLN A 269 -15.18 24.97 32.90
C GLN A 269 -14.19 24.93 31.72
N ARG A 270 -14.53 24.25 30.62
CA ARG A 270 -13.68 24.27 29.42
C ARG A 270 -13.64 25.66 28.78
N ARG A 271 -14.77 26.37 28.73
CA ARG A 271 -14.82 27.73 28.19
C ARG A 271 -14.07 28.74 29.06
N GLU A 272 -14.11 28.57 30.38
CA GLU A 272 -13.38 29.43 31.33
C GLU A 272 -11.87 29.16 31.37
N ASN A 273 -11.41 27.99 30.90
CA ASN A 273 -9.98 27.65 30.80
C ASN A 273 -9.35 27.97 29.42
N ASP A 274 -10.17 28.32 28.43
CA ASP A 274 -9.74 28.69 27.07
C ASP A 274 -9.66 30.23 26.87
N GLU A 275 -10.00 31.03 27.90
CA GLU A 275 -9.76 32.48 28.03
C GLU A 275 -8.53 32.77 28.91
#